data_AF-A0A0D0BPU1-F1
#
_entry.id   AF-A0A0D0BPU1-F1
#
_cell.length_a   1.000
_cell.length_b   1.000
_cell.length_c   1.000
_cell.angle_alpha   90.00
_cell.angle_beta   90.00
_cell.angle_gamma   90.00
#
_symmetry.space_group_name_H-M   'P 1'
#
loop_
_entity.id
_entity.type
_entity.pdbx_description
1 polymer ?
#
loop_
_entity_poly.entity_id
_entity_poly.type
_entity_poly.pdbx_seq_one_letter_code
_entity_poly.pdbx_strand_id
1 'polypeptide(L)'
;TTYHGHAWSIRGTKAQHTAFFVCDWRFSVLPTLSLHDGILHCDIVEGSFCTETFTQFIQGLLDYMQPYPAQNSVIVMDNCRIHKHPDIQEMIESR
;
A
#
# COMPACT_ATOMS: atom_id res chain seq x y z
N THR A 1 14.48 -4.76 1.28
CA THR A 1 15.51 -5.81 1.29
C THR A 1 16.42 -5.59 2.48
N THR A 2 16.26 -6.38 3.54
CA THR A 2 16.98 -6.18 4.79
C THR A 2 18.39 -6.72 4.65
N TYR A 3 19.39 -5.85 4.79
CA TYR A 3 20.80 -6.22 4.76
C TYR A 3 21.14 -6.94 6.08
N HIS A 4 20.85 -8.24 6.16
CA HIS A 4 21.33 -9.08 7.26
C HIS A 4 22.78 -9.51 7.00
N GLY A 5 23.68 -8.52 6.93
CA GLY A 5 25.11 -8.75 6.83
C GLY A 5 25.73 -8.88 8.22
N HIS A 6 26.53 -9.92 8.45
CA HIS A 6 27.41 -9.97 9.61
C HIS A 6 28.51 -8.91 9.41
N ALA A 7 28.74 -8.08 10.44
CA ALA A 7 29.82 -7.09 10.44
C ALA A 7 30.83 -7.44 11.53
N TRP A 8 32.12 -7.27 11.23
CA TRP A 8 33.22 -7.57 12.14
C TRP A 8 33.84 -6.28 12.65
N SER A 9 34.22 -6.26 13.93
CA SER A 9 34.98 -5.19 14.55
C SER A 9 35.99 -5.74 15.54
N ILE A 10 37.03 -4.96 15.84
CA ILE A 10 38.01 -5.30 16.86
C ILE A 10 37.29 -5.42 18.21
N ARG A 11 37.67 -6.40 19.04
CA ARG A 11 37.09 -6.61 20.36
C ARG A 11 37.14 -5.31 21.18
N GLY A 12 35.97 -4.85 21.65
CA GLY A 12 35.81 -3.58 22.37
C GLY A 12 35.38 -2.39 21.48
N THR A 13 35.16 -2.60 20.18
CA THR A 13 34.70 -1.56 19.25
C THR A 13 33.38 -1.95 18.60
N LYS A 14 32.51 -0.97 18.32
CA LYS A 14 31.22 -1.19 17.66
C LYS A 14 31.44 -1.44 16.16
N ALA A 15 30.87 -2.51 15.63
CA ALA A 15 30.84 -2.74 14.19
C ALA A 15 30.03 -1.64 13.49
N GLN A 16 30.66 -0.95 12.54
CA GLN A 16 30.05 0.07 11.70
C GLN A 16 29.86 -0.53 10.31
N HIS A 17 28.66 -0.42 9.75
CA HIS A 17 28.37 -0.80 8.38
C HIS A 17 27.60 0.35 7.73
N THR A 18 28.22 1.02 6.78
CA THR A 18 27.59 2.11 6.02
C THR A 18 27.08 1.53 4.72
N ALA A 19 25.75 1.51 4.55
CA ALA A 19 25.11 1.12 3.30
C ALA A 19 24.56 2.37 2.61
N PHE A 20 24.92 2.55 1.34
CA PHE A 20 24.26 3.54 0.48
C PHE A 20 22.96 2.95 -0.03
N PHE A 21 21.82 3.52 0.37
CA PHE A 21 20.53 3.20 -0.23
C PHE A 21 20.37 4.01 -1.53
N VAL A 22 20.95 3.51 -2.62
CA VAL A 22 20.62 4.00 -3.97
C VAL A 22 19.35 3.29 -4.40
N CYS A 23 18.27 4.04 -4.56
CA CYS A 23 16.97 3.47 -4.92
C CYS A 23 16.43 4.26 -6.11
N ASP A 24 16.93 3.91 -7.29
CA ASP A 24 16.68 4.60 -8.55
C ASP A 24 15.21 4.42 -8.98
N TRP A 25 14.74 3.17 -8.96
CA TRP A 25 13.36 2.81 -9.28
C TRP A 25 12.71 2.14 -8.06
N ARG A 26 11.60 2.72 -7.60
CA ARG A 26 10.76 2.13 -6.56
C ARG A 26 9.39 1.87 -7.16
N PHE A 27 8.81 0.72 -6.86
CA PHE A 27 7.43 0.42 -7.20
C PHE A 27 6.66 0.15 -5.91
N SER A 28 5.51 0.78 -5.76
CA SER A 28 4.54 0.47 -4.72
C SER A 28 3.46 -0.41 -5.31
N VAL A 29 3.15 -1.51 -4.63
CA VAL A 29 2.10 -2.45 -5.00
C VAL A 29 1.00 -2.38 -3.95
N LEU A 30 -0.23 -2.17 -4.38
CA LEU A 30 -1.39 -2.05 -3.51
C LEU A 30 -2.47 -3.07 -3.91
N PRO A 31 -2.53 -4.24 -3.24
CA PRO A 31 -3.58 -5.22 -3.45
C PRO A 31 -4.74 -5.03 -2.46
N THR A 32 -5.98 -5.17 -2.93
CA THR A 32 -7.16 -5.40 -2.09
C THR A 32 -7.41 -6.89 -1.93
N LEU A 33 -7.55 -7.33 -0.69
CA LEU A 33 -7.77 -8.73 -0.33
C LEU A 33 -9.22 -8.96 0.12
N SER A 34 -9.84 -9.98 -0.46
CA SER A 34 -11.09 -10.60 0.00
C SER A 34 -10.79 -11.88 0.78
N LEU A 35 -11.66 -12.18 1.75
CA LEU A 35 -11.62 -13.44 2.49
C LEU A 35 -11.92 -14.67 1.61
N HIS A 36 -12.73 -14.51 0.56
CA HIS A 36 -13.20 -15.63 -0.26
C HIS A 36 -12.47 -15.72 -1.60
N ASP A 37 -12.25 -14.58 -2.26
CA ASP A 37 -11.78 -14.54 -3.65
C ASP A 37 -10.27 -14.26 -3.77
N GLY A 38 -9.58 -14.00 -2.64
CA GLY A 38 -8.17 -13.63 -2.64
C GLY A 38 -7.95 -12.18 -3.09
N ILE A 39 -7.10 -11.94 -4.08
CA ILE A 39 -6.81 -10.57 -4.56
C ILE A 39 -7.95 -10.13 -5.50
N LEU A 40 -8.71 -9.10 -5.10
CA LEU A 40 -9.81 -8.55 -5.90
C LEU A 40 -9.33 -7.53 -6.94
N HIS A 41 -8.45 -6.64 -6.51
CA HIS A 41 -7.93 -5.55 -7.33
C HIS A 41 -6.50 -5.26 -6.89
N CYS A 42 -5.62 -4.86 -7.81
CA CYS A 42 -4.22 -4.60 -7.51
C CYS A 42 -3.64 -3.58 -8.48
N ASP A 43 -3.10 -2.50 -7.93
CA ASP A 43 -2.37 -1.49 -8.70
C ASP A 43 -0.89 -1.47 -8.35
N ILE A 44 -0.09 -1.13 -9.36
CA ILE A 44 1.36 -0.96 -9.24
C ILE A 44 1.69 0.43 -9.77
N VAL A 45 2.30 1.25 -8.91
CA VAL A 45 2.73 2.61 -9.26
C VAL A 45 4.23 2.75 -9.06
N GLU A 46 4.88 3.51 -9.93
CA GLU A 46 6.24 3.94 -9.71
C GLU A 46 6.26 5.02 -8.61
N GLY A 47 7.17 4.89 -7.64
CA GLY A 47 7.23 5.75 -6.47
C GLY A 47 6.22 5.34 -5.39
N SER A 48 5.50 6.32 -4.85
CA SER A 48 4.55 6.16 -3.74
C SER A 48 3.16 6.63 -4.15
N PHE A 49 2.12 6.02 -3.58
CA PHE A 49 0.75 6.47 -3.80
C PHE A 49 0.55 7.90 -3.28
N CYS A 50 0.01 8.75 -4.13
CA CYS A 50 -0.58 10.03 -3.76
C CYS A 50 -2.11 9.91 -3.81
N THR A 51 -2.80 10.98 -3.38
CA THR A 51 -4.26 11.05 -3.41
C THR A 51 -4.84 10.72 -4.79
N GLU A 52 -4.27 11.25 -5.87
CA GLU A 52 -4.77 11.02 -7.24
C GLU A 52 -4.69 9.54 -7.65
N THR A 53 -3.51 8.93 -7.51
CA THR A 53 -3.32 7.49 -7.82
C THR A 53 -4.16 6.59 -6.93
N PHE A 54 -4.40 7.01 -5.69
CA PHE A 54 -5.22 6.25 -4.76
C PHE A 54 -6.72 6.38 -5.07
N THR A 55 -7.18 7.55 -5.50
CA THR A 55 -8.55 7.76 -5.98
C THR A 55 -8.83 6.88 -7.20
N GLN A 56 -7.89 6.79 -8.15
CA GLN A 56 -8.02 5.89 -9.31
C GLN A 56 -8.11 4.42 -8.88
N PHE A 57 -7.28 4.01 -7.93
CA PHE A 57 -7.35 2.66 -7.33
C PHE A 57 -8.72 2.38 -6.68
N ILE A 58 -9.27 3.33 -5.91
CA ILE A 58 -10.60 3.17 -5.30
C ILE A 58 -11.69 3.06 -6.37
N GLN A 59 -11.62 3.87 -7.43
CA GLN A 59 -12.57 3.80 -8.54
C GLN A 59 -12.58 2.40 -9.19
N GLY A 60 -11.40 1.83 -9.46
CA GLY A 60 -11.28 0.47 -9.99
C GLY A 60 -11.69 -0.62 -9.00
N LEU A 61 -11.36 -0.45 -7.72
CA LEU A 61 -11.77 -1.38 -6.66
C LEU A 61 -13.30 -1.45 -6.53
N LEU A 62 -13.98 -0.30 -6.60
CA LEU A 62 -15.40 -0.24 -6.40
C LEU A 62 -16.12 -1.18 -7.37
N ASP A 63 -15.71 -1.31 -8.64
CA ASP A 63 -16.33 -2.24 -9.60
C ASP A 63 -16.49 -3.70 -9.11
N TYR A 64 -15.65 -4.14 -8.18
CA TYR A 64 -15.68 -5.48 -7.59
C TYR A 64 -16.43 -5.58 -6.25
N MET A 65 -16.85 -4.44 -5.69
CA MET A 65 -17.57 -4.36 -4.42
C MET A 65 -19.08 -4.46 -4.61
N GLN A 66 -19.77 -4.92 -3.57
CA GLN A 66 -21.23 -4.99 -3.52
C GLN A 66 -21.80 -4.06 -2.44
N PRO A 67 -23.08 -3.66 -2.54
CA PRO A 67 -23.73 -2.88 -1.48
C PRO A 67 -23.77 -3.64 -0.16
N TYR A 68 -23.60 -2.94 0.98
CA TYR A 68 -23.72 -3.56 2.30
C TYR A 68 -25.15 -4.07 2.54
N PRO A 69 -25.36 -5.29 3.08
CA PRO A 69 -24.39 -6.19 3.75
C PRO A 69 -23.88 -7.37 2.89
N ALA A 70 -23.84 -7.22 1.56
CA ALA A 70 -23.40 -8.31 0.69
C ALA A 70 -21.89 -8.61 0.83
N GLN A 71 -21.41 -9.65 0.13
CA GLN A 71 -20.00 -10.00 0.12
C GLN A 71 -19.15 -8.87 -0.48
N ASN A 72 -17.95 -8.63 0.06
CA ASN A 72 -17.03 -7.58 -0.40
C ASN A 72 -17.66 -6.18 -0.37
N SER A 73 -18.41 -5.85 0.70
CA SER A 73 -19.12 -4.57 0.82
C SER A 73 -18.49 -3.54 1.78
N VAL A 74 -17.39 -3.89 2.45
CA VAL A 74 -16.72 -3.02 3.43
C VAL A 74 -15.25 -2.89 3.06
N ILE A 75 -14.78 -1.65 2.93
CA ILE A 75 -13.37 -1.33 2.71
C ILE A 75 -12.71 -1.09 4.07
N VAL A 76 -11.61 -1.78 4.34
CA VAL A 76 -10.79 -1.59 5.56
C VAL A 76 -9.40 -1.15 5.14
N MET A 77 -8.96 0.01 5.64
CA MET A 77 -7.69 0.64 5.30
C MET A 77 -7.00 1.18 6.56
N ASP A 78 -5.71 1.46 6.48
CA ASP A 78 -4.98 2.13 7.56
C ASP A 78 -5.39 3.61 7.70
N ASN A 79 -4.99 4.28 8.79
CA ASN A 79 -5.37 5.67 9.04
C ASN A 79 -4.41 6.67 8.35
N CYS A 80 -4.20 6.52 7.04
CA CYS A 80 -3.33 7.41 6.27
C CYS A 80 -4.02 8.73 5.91
N ARG A 81 -3.24 9.81 5.75
CA ARG A 81 -3.77 11.14 5.36
C ARG A 81 -4.40 11.14 3.97
N ILE A 82 -3.83 10.39 3.03
CA ILE A 82 -4.31 10.37 1.63
C ILE A 82 -5.69 9.72 1.51
N HIS A 83 -6.05 8.82 2.43
CA HIS A 83 -7.34 8.10 2.45
C HIS A 83 -8.50 8.98 2.93
N LYS A 84 -8.20 10.13 3.54
CA LYS A 84 -9.20 11.06 4.10
C LYS A 84 -9.62 12.14 3.11
N HIS A 85 -9.26 12.01 1.84
CA HIS A 85 -9.67 12.97 0.83
C HIS A 85 -11.20 12.91 0.65
N PRO A 86 -11.92 14.05 0.63
CA PRO A 86 -13.38 14.06 0.52
C PRO A 86 -13.91 13.25 -0.67
N ASP A 87 -13.25 13.35 -1.82
CA ASP A 87 -13.64 12.62 -3.04
C ASP A 87 -13.69 11.10 -2.84
N ILE A 88 -12.80 10.54 -2.00
CA ILE A 88 -12.80 9.09 -1.71
C ILE A 88 -14.07 8.71 -0.95
N GLN A 89 -14.46 9.52 0.02
CA GLN A 89 -15.68 9.29 0.78
C GLN A 89 -16.91 9.43 -0.10
N GLU A 90 -16.98 10.48 -0.92
CA GLU A 90 -18.09 10.71 -1.85
C GLU A 90 -18.24 9.58 -2.88
N MET A 91 -17.13 9.07 -3.42
CA MET A 91 -17.14 7.92 -4.34
C MET A 91 -17.68 6.64 -3.68
N ILE A 92 -17.35 6.39 -2.42
CA ILE A 92 -17.81 5.20 -1.69
C ILE A 92 -19.29 5.33 -1.32
N GLU A 93 -19.73 6.52 -0.90
CA GLU A 93 -21.12 6.76 -0.46
C GLU A 93 -22.11 6.90 -1.62
N SER A 94 -21.66 7.32 -2.80
CA SER A 94 -22.51 7.47 -4.00
C SER A 94 -22.87 6.16 -4.69
N ARG A 95 -22.40 5.02 -4.18
CA ARG A 95 -22.53 3.70 -4.76
C ARG A 95 -23.46 2.79 -3.97
#